data_AF-A0A536TLG3-F1
#
_entry.id   AF-A0A536TLG3-F1
#
_cell.length_a   1.000
_cell.length_b   1.000
_cell.length_c   1.000
_cell.angle_alpha   90.00
_cell.angle_beta   90.00
_cell.angle_gamma   90.00
#
_symmetry.space_group_name_H-M   'P 1'
#
loop_
_entity.id
_entity.type
_entity.pdbx_description
1 polymer ?
#
loop_
_entity_poly.entity_id
_entity_poly.type
_entity_poly.pdbx_seq_one_letter_code
_entity_poly.pdbx_strand_id
1 'polypeptide(L)'
;MITAAKRFGARGVGVELQTELVEMARIAAKHEGVADRVKFVQGDLFETDIKDASVVMLYLLPRFVTRLVPRLRADLRPGTRIVSHDYPLAPWPPDKELSMDVAEKEMISGTSWTRLYYYVVPARVHGVWELTLPRALADAPLVVQITQEPHAIGGLIRHGSAELFLRDLTVQGEGVRFGLLYRTRLIAFEGTVKGKTMTGEARAGSVREPWTARYLGPLQR
;
A
#
# COMPACT_ATOMS: atom_id res chain seq x y z
N MET A 1 -14.52 -13.55 7.18
CA MET A 1 -13.50 -14.57 6.84
C MET A 1 -14.11 -15.91 6.37
N ILE A 2 -15.00 -16.55 7.15
CA ILE A 2 -15.65 -17.83 6.77
C ILE A 2 -16.28 -17.76 5.37
N THR A 3 -17.05 -16.71 5.06
CA THR A 3 -17.63 -16.51 3.72
C THR A 3 -16.58 -16.48 2.62
N ALA A 4 -15.41 -15.88 2.86
CA ALA A 4 -14.34 -15.85 1.87
C ALA A 4 -13.72 -17.24 1.64
N ALA A 5 -13.58 -18.03 2.71
CA ALA A 5 -13.11 -19.42 2.60
C ALA A 5 -14.11 -20.32 1.87
N LYS A 6 -15.41 -20.17 2.16
CA LYS A 6 -16.49 -20.92 1.50
C LYS A 6 -16.61 -20.58 0.02
N ARG A 7 -16.67 -19.28 -0.32
CA ARG A 7 -16.97 -18.83 -1.68
C ARG A 7 -15.75 -18.77 -2.60
N PHE A 8 -14.59 -18.43 -2.06
CA PHE A 8 -13.38 -18.17 -2.87
C PHE A 8 -12.21 -19.10 -2.53
N GLY A 9 -12.39 -20.06 -1.61
CA GLY A 9 -11.31 -20.95 -1.19
C GLY A 9 -10.17 -20.25 -0.45
N ALA A 10 -10.40 -19.03 0.04
CA ALA A 10 -9.39 -18.26 0.75
C ALA A 10 -8.95 -18.97 2.04
N ARG A 11 -7.64 -18.90 2.33
CA ARG A 11 -7.09 -19.20 3.66
C ARG A 11 -7.07 -17.92 4.47
N GLY A 12 -7.27 -18.02 5.78
CA GLY A 12 -7.31 -16.83 6.61
C GLY A 12 -7.02 -17.07 8.08
N VAL A 13 -6.60 -16.00 8.75
CA VAL A 13 -6.45 -15.94 10.20
C VAL A 13 -7.31 -14.79 10.72
N GLY A 14 -8.21 -15.09 11.67
CA GLY A 14 -8.97 -14.10 12.43
C GLY A 14 -8.32 -13.91 13.79
N VAL A 15 -8.10 -12.65 14.18
CA VAL A 15 -7.49 -12.26 15.46
C VAL A 15 -8.56 -11.57 16.28
N GLU A 16 -8.77 -12.02 17.50
CA GLU A 16 -9.78 -11.49 18.41
C GLU A 16 -9.24 -11.52 19.85
N LEU A 17 -9.58 -10.52 20.67
CA LEU A 17 -9.11 -10.44 22.06
C LEU A 17 -9.96 -11.31 23.00
N GLN A 18 -11.27 -11.37 22.76
CA GLN A 18 -12.22 -12.09 23.60
C GLN A 18 -12.24 -13.58 23.28
N THR A 19 -11.92 -14.41 24.27
CA THR A 19 -11.86 -15.86 24.12
C THR A 19 -13.20 -16.46 23.68
N GLU A 20 -14.32 -15.96 24.20
CA GLU A 20 -15.65 -16.50 23.83
C GLU A 20 -15.94 -16.32 22.34
N LEU A 21 -15.58 -15.15 21.78
CA LEU A 21 -15.77 -14.85 20.36
C LEU A 21 -14.86 -15.72 19.47
N VAL A 22 -13.64 -16.01 19.92
CA VAL A 22 -12.74 -16.95 19.23
C VAL A 22 -13.35 -18.34 19.17
N GLU A 23 -13.89 -18.85 20.28
CA GLU A 23 -14.52 -20.18 20.32
C GLU A 23 -15.79 -20.23 19.46
N MET A 24 -16.64 -19.21 19.53
CA MET A 24 -17.80 -19.09 18.64
C MET A 24 -17.39 -19.14 17.17
N ALA A 25 -16.34 -18.42 16.78
CA ALA A 25 -15.87 -18.38 15.41
C ALA A 25 -15.28 -19.74 14.95
N ARG A 26 -14.60 -20.47 15.85
CA ARG A 26 -14.12 -21.83 15.60
C ARG A 26 -15.26 -22.81 15.37
N ILE A 27 -16.31 -22.74 16.20
CA ILE A 27 -17.53 -23.57 16.05
C ILE A 27 -18.19 -23.26 14.70
N ALA A 28 -18.37 -21.98 14.37
CA ALA A 28 -18.94 -21.57 13.09
C ALA A 28 -18.12 -22.09 11.90
N ALA A 29 -16.78 -21.99 11.93
CA ALA A 29 -15.96 -22.51 10.84
C ALA A 29 -16.06 -24.03 10.66
N LYS A 30 -16.23 -24.79 11.74
CA LYS A 30 -16.47 -26.24 11.68
C LYS A 30 -17.83 -26.55 11.08
N HIS A 31 -18.88 -25.88 11.57
CA HIS A 31 -20.24 -26.02 11.04
C HIS A 31 -20.30 -25.72 9.53
N GLU A 32 -19.59 -24.68 9.12
CA GLU A 32 -19.53 -24.22 7.73
C GLU A 32 -18.55 -25.02 6.85
N GLY A 33 -17.87 -26.03 7.40
CA GLY A 33 -17.00 -26.94 6.67
C GLY A 33 -15.71 -26.31 6.14
N VAL A 34 -15.19 -25.26 6.79
CA VAL A 34 -13.99 -24.51 6.33
C VAL A 34 -12.87 -24.45 7.37
N ALA A 35 -12.97 -25.22 8.45
CA ALA A 35 -12.00 -25.23 9.54
C ALA A 35 -10.58 -25.64 9.12
N ASP A 36 -10.40 -26.30 7.97
CA ASP A 36 -9.11 -26.63 7.37
C ASP A 36 -8.42 -25.40 6.72
N ARG A 37 -9.19 -24.36 6.38
CA ARG A 37 -8.71 -23.16 5.67
C ARG A 37 -8.58 -21.93 6.57
N VAL A 38 -9.38 -21.84 7.62
CA VAL A 38 -9.42 -20.67 8.50
C VAL A 38 -9.01 -21.00 9.92
N LYS A 39 -8.23 -20.11 10.53
CA LYS A 39 -7.83 -20.20 11.94
C LYS A 39 -8.34 -18.97 12.68
N PHE A 40 -8.79 -19.14 13.91
CA PHE A 40 -9.11 -18.04 14.81
C PHE A 40 -8.20 -18.13 16.02
N VAL A 41 -7.52 -17.03 16.33
CA VAL A 41 -6.53 -16.94 17.40
C VAL A 41 -6.96 -15.85 18.37
N GLN A 42 -6.79 -16.13 19.66
CA GLN A 42 -6.87 -15.10 20.67
C GLN A 42 -5.58 -14.28 20.61
N GLY A 43 -5.69 -12.96 20.51
CA GLY A 43 -4.50 -12.11 20.51
C GLY A 43 -4.79 -10.63 20.26
N ASP A 44 -3.79 -9.81 20.55
CA ASP A 44 -3.80 -8.40 20.19
C ASP A 44 -3.42 -8.23 18.71
N LEU A 45 -4.32 -7.60 17.95
CA LEU A 45 -4.09 -7.24 16.56
C LEU A 45 -2.90 -6.29 16.39
N PHE A 46 -2.52 -5.52 17.41
CA PHE A 46 -1.36 -4.63 17.38
C PHE A 46 -0.03 -5.37 17.49
N GLU A 47 -0.04 -6.63 17.92
CA GLU A 47 1.15 -7.47 18.11
C GLU A 47 1.23 -8.61 17.09
N THR A 48 0.10 -9.00 16.49
CA THR A 48 0.00 -10.15 15.57
C THR A 48 0.83 -9.97 14.29
N ASP A 49 1.60 -10.98 13.91
CA ASP A 49 2.32 -11.00 12.63
C ASP A 49 1.34 -11.04 11.45
N ILE A 50 1.47 -10.07 10.54
CA ILE A 50 0.61 -9.89 9.37
C ILE A 50 1.38 -9.97 8.05
N LYS A 51 2.70 -10.23 8.07
CA LYS A 51 3.58 -10.12 6.89
C LYS A 51 3.14 -10.98 5.70
N ASP A 52 2.57 -12.15 5.98
CA ASP A 52 2.13 -13.10 4.96
C ASP A 52 0.77 -12.74 4.33
N ALA A 53 0.01 -11.82 4.93
CA ALA A 53 -1.32 -11.46 4.45
C ALA A 53 -1.26 -10.82 3.06
N SER A 54 -2.08 -11.33 2.13
CA SER A 54 -2.31 -10.75 0.80
C SER A 54 -3.57 -9.87 0.73
N VAL A 55 -4.44 -10.00 1.74
CA VAL A 55 -5.61 -9.16 1.99
C VAL A 55 -5.76 -8.98 3.50
N VAL A 56 -6.03 -7.76 3.96
CA VAL A 56 -6.43 -7.45 5.33
C VAL A 56 -7.83 -6.83 5.31
N MET A 57 -8.72 -7.29 6.19
CA MET A 57 -10.03 -6.69 6.40
C MET A 57 -10.12 -6.16 7.82
N LEU A 58 -10.52 -4.90 7.97
CA LEU A 58 -10.67 -4.23 9.26
C LEU A 58 -12.12 -3.79 9.44
N TYR A 59 -12.69 -4.11 10.60
CA TYR A 59 -13.91 -3.47 11.08
C TYR A 59 -13.71 -3.11 12.55
N LEU A 60 -13.16 -1.92 12.78
CA LEU A 60 -12.68 -1.44 14.06
C LEU A 60 -13.12 0.01 14.28
N LEU A 61 -13.02 0.49 15.52
CA LEU A 61 -13.24 1.91 15.84
C LEU A 61 -12.11 2.79 15.28
N PRO A 62 -12.39 4.07 14.95
CA PRO A 62 -11.48 4.92 14.18
C PRO A 62 -10.10 5.08 14.85
N ARG A 63 -10.05 5.21 16.18
CA ARG A 63 -8.78 5.30 16.92
C ARG A 63 -7.84 4.11 16.69
N PHE A 64 -8.40 2.91 16.50
CA PHE A 64 -7.62 1.70 16.28
C PHE A 64 -7.17 1.57 14.83
N VAL A 65 -8.05 1.96 13.89
CA VAL A 65 -7.73 2.02 12.46
C VAL A 65 -6.55 2.98 12.21
N THR A 66 -6.58 4.20 12.77
CA THR A 66 -5.46 5.15 12.68
C THR A 66 -4.17 4.61 13.29
N ARG A 67 -4.24 3.99 14.48
CA ARG A 67 -3.06 3.44 15.18
C ARG A 67 -2.39 2.31 14.38
N LEU A 68 -3.11 1.60 13.51
CA LEU A 68 -2.56 0.52 12.69
C LEU A 68 -1.75 0.98 11.48
N VAL A 69 -1.92 2.23 11.02
CA VAL A 69 -1.32 2.72 9.76
C VAL A 69 0.19 2.47 9.68
N PRO A 70 1.01 2.79 10.71
CA PRO A 70 2.45 2.54 10.65
C PRO A 70 2.79 1.06 10.46
N ARG A 71 2.11 0.17 11.19
CA ARG A 71 2.33 -1.28 11.13
C ARG A 71 1.91 -1.86 9.78
N LEU A 72 0.75 -1.47 9.27
CA LEU A 72 0.26 -1.91 7.96
C LEU A 72 1.22 -1.54 6.83
N ARG A 73 1.83 -0.34 6.88
CA ARG A 73 2.80 0.10 5.85
C ARG A 73 4.19 -0.51 6.03
N ALA A 74 4.57 -0.85 7.25
CA ALA A 74 5.87 -1.45 7.56
C ALA A 74 5.90 -2.96 7.30
N ASP A 75 4.86 -3.69 7.70
CA ASP A 75 4.91 -5.15 7.76
C ASP A 75 4.33 -5.81 6.51
N LEU A 76 3.33 -5.21 5.88
CA LEU A 76 2.70 -5.80 4.70
C LEU A 76 3.57 -5.66 3.47
N ARG A 77 3.51 -6.66 2.60
CA ARG A 77 4.18 -6.64 1.31
C ARG A 77 3.52 -5.62 0.38
N PRO A 78 4.30 -4.96 -0.50
CA PRO A 78 3.73 -4.16 -1.56
C PRO A 78 2.70 -4.96 -2.38
N GLY A 79 1.57 -4.35 -2.69
CA GLY A 79 0.47 -5.00 -3.38
C GLY A 79 -0.52 -5.73 -2.48
N THR A 80 -0.24 -5.90 -1.18
CA THR A 80 -1.26 -6.36 -0.22
C THR A 80 -2.43 -5.37 -0.22
N ARG A 81 -3.65 -5.92 -0.22
CA ARG A 81 -4.88 -5.12 -0.29
C ARG A 81 -5.48 -4.98 1.09
N ILE A 82 -6.02 -3.82 1.41
CA ILE A 82 -6.68 -3.57 2.69
C ILE A 82 -8.08 -3.07 2.42
N VAL A 83 -9.07 -3.62 3.11
CA VAL A 83 -10.44 -3.10 3.15
C VAL A 83 -10.75 -2.70 4.58
N SER A 84 -11.09 -1.43 4.79
CA SER A 84 -11.53 -0.91 6.08
C SER A 84 -13.01 -0.52 6.03
N HIS A 85 -13.79 -1.01 6.98
CA HIS A 85 -15.23 -0.79 7.07
C HIS A 85 -15.53 0.42 7.97
N ASP A 86 -16.37 1.33 7.48
CA ASP A 86 -16.85 2.60 8.08
C ASP A 86 -15.78 3.67 8.38
N TYR A 87 -14.52 3.30 8.66
CA TYR A 87 -13.48 4.25 9.04
C TYR A 87 -12.22 4.14 8.17
N PRO A 88 -11.66 5.26 7.67
CA PRO A 88 -10.46 5.25 6.84
C PRO A 88 -9.18 5.09 7.66
N LEU A 89 -8.12 4.63 7.01
CA LEU A 89 -6.74 4.55 7.52
C LEU A 89 -6.06 5.92 7.59
N ALA A 90 -6.70 6.94 8.17
CA ALA A 90 -6.13 8.28 8.24
C ALA A 90 -4.74 8.29 8.94
N PRO A 91 -3.74 9.02 8.44
CA PRO A 91 -3.83 9.99 7.35
C PRO A 91 -3.51 9.40 5.95
N TRP A 92 -3.55 8.08 5.78
CA TRP A 92 -3.40 7.42 4.48
C TRP A 92 -4.69 7.54 3.64
N PRO A 93 -4.66 8.20 2.47
CA PRO A 93 -5.80 8.29 1.58
C PRO A 93 -6.15 6.93 0.94
N PRO A 94 -7.44 6.60 0.77
CA PRO A 94 -7.87 5.38 0.09
C PRO A 94 -7.59 5.43 -1.42
N ASP A 95 -7.29 4.27 -2.00
CA ASP A 95 -7.24 4.11 -3.46
C ASP A 95 -8.64 4.14 -4.08
N LYS A 96 -9.64 3.61 -3.35
CA LYS A 96 -11.06 3.61 -3.75
C LYS A 96 -11.96 3.69 -2.53
N GLU A 97 -13.15 4.25 -2.73
CA GLU A 97 -14.25 4.26 -1.76
C GLU A 97 -15.51 3.66 -2.39
N LEU A 98 -16.29 2.94 -1.59
CA LEU A 98 -17.59 2.41 -1.99
C LEU A 98 -18.59 2.65 -0.86
N SER A 99 -19.73 3.25 -1.15
CA SER A 99 -20.83 3.43 -0.19
C SER A 99 -22.00 2.54 -0.58
N MET A 100 -22.68 1.94 0.41
CA MET A 100 -23.86 1.11 0.19
C MET A 100 -24.80 1.15 1.39
N ASP A 101 -26.09 1.03 1.13
CA ASP A 101 -27.10 0.84 2.17
C ASP A 101 -27.03 -0.58 2.73
N VAL A 102 -27.13 -0.70 4.05
CA VAL A 102 -27.10 -1.98 4.76
C VAL A 102 -28.25 -1.99 5.75
N ALA A 103 -29.39 -2.56 5.33
CA ALA A 103 -30.62 -2.55 6.12
C ALA A 103 -30.46 -3.19 7.52
N GLU A 104 -29.55 -4.14 7.65
CA GLU A 104 -29.23 -4.85 8.90
C GLU A 104 -28.20 -4.09 9.78
N LYS A 105 -27.75 -2.90 9.36
CA LYS A 105 -26.72 -2.17 10.09
C LYS A 105 -27.28 -1.60 11.38
N GLU A 106 -26.69 -2.02 12.49
CA GLU A 106 -26.91 -1.42 13.80
C GLU A 106 -26.54 0.07 13.77
N MET A 107 -27.41 0.92 14.32
CA MET A 107 -27.30 2.38 14.28
C MET A 107 -26.22 2.94 15.24
N ILE A 108 -25.13 2.21 15.44
CA ILE A 108 -23.98 2.61 16.26
C ILE A 108 -23.29 3.84 15.67
N SER A 109 -23.18 3.91 14.34
CA SER A 109 -22.63 5.09 13.64
C SER A 109 -23.69 6.15 13.32
N GLY A 110 -24.96 5.95 13.71
CA GLY A 110 -26.06 6.84 13.37
C GLY A 110 -26.44 6.86 11.88
N THR A 111 -26.00 5.87 11.09
CA THR A 111 -26.26 5.79 9.64
C THR A 111 -26.73 4.41 9.23
N SER A 112 -27.68 4.34 8.28
CA SER A 112 -28.17 3.10 7.64
C SER A 112 -27.29 2.63 6.47
N TRP A 113 -26.24 3.38 6.16
CA TRP A 113 -25.27 3.05 5.11
C TRP A 113 -23.89 2.80 5.71
N THR A 114 -23.10 1.99 5.01
CA THR A 114 -21.66 1.80 5.28
C THR A 114 -20.83 2.33 4.13
N ARG A 115 -19.58 2.68 4.45
CA ARG A 115 -18.56 2.97 3.46
C ARG A 115 -17.36 2.05 3.65
N LEU A 116 -16.90 1.49 2.54
CA LEU A 116 -15.71 0.69 2.46
C LEU A 116 -14.59 1.52 1.86
N TYR A 117 -13.44 1.47 2.50
CA TYR A 117 -12.20 2.09 2.04
C TYR A 117 -11.24 1.00 1.58
N TYR A 118 -10.78 1.11 0.33
CA TYR A 118 -9.87 0.15 -0.27
C TYR A 118 -8.48 0.77 -0.45
N TYR A 119 -7.46 0.01 -0.08
CA TYR A 119 -6.06 0.42 -0.15
C TYR A 119 -5.21 -0.67 -0.79
N VAL A 120 -4.14 -0.27 -1.48
CA VAL A 120 -3.06 -1.13 -1.94
C VAL A 120 -1.78 -0.65 -1.28
N VAL A 121 -1.14 -1.52 -0.49
CA VAL A 121 0.13 -1.20 0.19
C VAL A 121 1.18 -0.83 -0.87
N PRO A 122 1.73 0.40 -0.86
CA PRO A 122 2.72 0.81 -1.83
C PRO A 122 4.11 0.26 -1.49
N ALA A 123 4.95 0.09 -2.51
CA ALA A 123 6.36 -0.15 -2.31
C ALA A 123 7.02 1.01 -1.56
N ARG A 124 8.00 0.67 -0.72
CA ARG A 124 8.76 1.66 0.04
C ARG A 124 9.80 2.29 -0.86
N VAL A 125 9.63 3.59 -1.10
CA VAL A 125 10.52 4.37 -1.98
C VAL A 125 11.16 5.56 -1.27
N HIS A 126 10.81 5.83 -0.01
CA HIS A 126 11.45 6.87 0.79
C HIS A 126 12.98 6.70 0.80
N GLY A 127 13.72 7.77 0.49
CA GLY A 127 15.18 7.81 0.56
C GLY A 127 15.84 8.37 -0.70
N VAL A 128 17.14 8.11 -0.82
CA VAL A 128 18.00 8.56 -1.91
C VAL A 128 18.19 7.41 -2.91
N TRP A 129 18.02 7.71 -4.20
CA TRP A 129 18.16 6.77 -5.31
C TRP A 129 19.10 7.33 -6.36
N GLU A 130 19.89 6.46 -6.99
CA GLU A 130 20.68 6.77 -8.18
C GLU A 130 19.89 6.31 -9.41
N LEU A 131 19.34 7.25 -10.17
CA LEU A 131 18.62 7.01 -11.43
C LEU A 131 19.61 6.98 -12.59
N THR A 132 19.69 5.85 -13.28
CA THR A 132 20.50 5.66 -14.48
C THR A 132 19.61 5.65 -15.72
N LEU A 133 19.99 6.48 -16.69
CA LEU A 133 19.34 6.63 -17.99
C LEU A 133 20.35 6.38 -19.11
N PRO A 134 19.90 5.94 -20.30
CA PRO A 134 20.77 5.90 -21.47
C PRO A 134 21.25 7.29 -21.86
N ARG A 135 22.43 7.36 -22.50
CA ARG A 135 23.09 8.61 -22.89
C ARG A 135 22.22 9.52 -23.77
N ALA A 136 21.25 8.96 -24.49
CA ALA A 136 20.28 9.72 -25.27
C ALA A 136 19.38 10.64 -24.42
N LEU A 137 19.23 10.34 -23.12
CA LEU A 137 18.37 11.04 -22.17
C LEU A 137 19.14 11.80 -21.09
N ALA A 138 20.27 11.26 -20.59
CA ALA A 138 21.12 11.95 -19.63
C ALA A 138 22.60 11.54 -19.76
N ASP A 139 23.51 12.48 -19.52
CA ASP A 139 24.96 12.24 -19.67
C ASP A 139 25.57 11.46 -18.50
N ALA A 140 24.92 11.51 -17.33
CA ALA A 140 25.37 10.89 -16.09
C ALA A 140 24.16 10.44 -15.24
N PRO A 141 24.36 9.52 -14.28
CA PRO A 141 23.33 9.18 -13.30
C PRO A 141 22.85 10.41 -12.52
N LEU A 142 21.56 10.41 -12.19
CA LEU A 142 20.89 11.47 -11.45
C LEU A 142 20.59 11.01 -10.03
N VAL A 143 20.86 11.85 -9.04
CA VAL A 143 20.51 11.54 -7.64
C VAL A 143 19.10 12.05 -7.35
N VAL A 144 18.19 11.13 -7.09
CA VAL A 144 16.79 11.38 -6.75
C VAL A 144 16.61 11.26 -5.24
N GLN A 145 15.95 12.23 -4.64
CA GLN A 145 15.49 12.19 -3.25
C GLN A 145 13.98 12.03 -3.26
N ILE A 146 13.45 11.01 -2.59
CA ILE A 146 12.02 10.74 -2.49
C ILE A 146 11.59 10.78 -1.03
N THR A 147 10.57 11.58 -0.74
CA THR A 147 9.87 11.60 0.55
C THR A 147 8.54 10.89 0.37
N GLN A 148 8.28 9.87 1.19
CA GLN A 148 7.04 9.10 1.16
C GLN A 148 6.42 9.03 2.56
N GLU A 149 5.41 9.86 2.77
CA GLU A 149 4.58 9.89 3.98
C GLU A 149 3.27 9.14 3.76
N PRO A 150 2.42 8.91 4.77
CA PRO A 150 1.12 8.27 4.55
C PRO A 150 0.18 9.12 3.71
N HIS A 151 0.24 10.45 3.86
CA HIS A 151 -0.66 11.41 3.22
C HIS A 151 -0.09 12.04 1.94
N ALA A 152 1.21 11.91 1.69
CA ALA A 152 1.88 12.59 0.59
C ALA A 152 3.11 11.82 0.10
N ILE A 153 3.41 11.98 -1.18
CA ILE A 153 4.66 11.51 -1.78
C ILE A 153 5.21 12.63 -2.68
N GLY A 154 6.52 12.81 -2.66
CA GLY A 154 7.20 13.80 -3.48
C GLY A 154 8.62 13.37 -3.76
N GLY A 155 9.23 13.95 -4.78
CA GLY A 155 10.64 13.74 -5.02
C GLY A 155 11.26 14.85 -5.83
N LEU A 156 12.58 14.93 -5.75
CA LEU A 156 13.39 15.91 -6.46
C LEU A 156 14.69 15.27 -6.93
N ILE A 157 15.30 15.87 -7.94
CA ILE A 157 16.64 15.57 -8.40
C ILE A 157 17.51 16.78 -8.13
N ARG A 158 18.69 16.55 -7.52
CA ARG A 158 19.73 17.58 -7.39
C ARG A 158 20.70 17.46 -8.55
N HIS A 159 20.81 18.52 -9.36
CA HIS A 159 21.72 18.58 -10.50
C HIS A 159 22.48 19.91 -10.50
N GLY A 160 23.69 19.90 -9.94
CA GLY A 160 24.44 21.12 -9.63
C GLY A 160 23.71 21.94 -8.55
N SER A 161 23.43 23.22 -8.84
CA SER A 161 22.62 24.10 -7.97
C SER A 161 21.11 24.03 -8.25
N ALA A 162 20.68 23.31 -9.28
CA ALA A 162 19.27 23.22 -9.65
C ALA A 162 18.59 22.05 -8.92
N GLU A 163 17.35 22.30 -8.48
CA GLU A 163 16.43 21.28 -7.99
C GLU A 163 15.33 21.04 -9.03
N LEU A 164 15.21 19.80 -9.49
CA LEU A 164 14.21 19.40 -10.48
C LEU A 164 13.18 18.50 -9.79
N PHE A 165 11.95 18.99 -9.64
CA PHE A 165 10.89 18.23 -9.00
C PHE A 165 10.35 17.12 -9.90
N LEU A 166 10.12 15.95 -9.29
CA LEU A 166 9.36 14.89 -9.93
C LEU A 166 7.89 15.31 -10.05
N ARG A 167 7.30 15.05 -11.22
CA ARG A 167 5.89 15.35 -11.52
C ARG A 167 5.07 14.07 -11.41
N ASP A 168 3.83 14.18 -10.93
CA ASP A 168 2.86 13.08 -10.92
C ASP A 168 3.43 11.77 -10.32
N LEU A 169 4.28 11.90 -9.30
CA LEU A 169 4.92 10.76 -8.63
C LEU A 169 3.85 9.94 -7.92
N THR A 170 3.70 8.68 -8.34
CA THR A 170 2.77 7.73 -7.75
C THR A 170 3.45 6.39 -7.53
N VAL A 171 3.08 5.74 -6.43
CA VAL A 171 3.49 4.36 -6.13
C VAL A 171 2.26 3.57 -5.73
N GLN A 172 1.95 2.52 -6.47
CA GLN A 172 0.80 1.66 -6.21
C GLN A 172 1.22 0.20 -6.31
N GLY A 173 1.12 -0.54 -5.20
CA GLY A 173 1.75 -1.84 -5.09
C GLY A 173 3.24 -1.74 -5.41
N GLU A 174 3.74 -2.56 -6.32
CA GLU A 174 5.12 -2.45 -6.82
C GLU A 174 5.29 -1.43 -7.96
N GLY A 175 4.21 -0.90 -8.54
CA GLY A 175 4.30 0.04 -9.66
C GLY A 175 4.74 1.43 -9.21
N VAL A 176 5.60 2.08 -9.99
CA VAL A 176 6.03 3.47 -9.81
C VAL A 176 5.90 4.23 -11.12
N ARG A 177 5.38 5.45 -11.05
CA ARG A 177 5.33 6.38 -12.17
C ARG A 177 5.71 7.78 -11.72
N PHE A 178 6.41 8.51 -12.57
CA PHE A 178 6.70 9.93 -12.37
C PHE A 178 7.13 10.57 -13.68
N GLY A 179 7.07 11.89 -13.75
CA GLY A 179 7.62 12.71 -14.83
C GLY A 179 8.82 13.53 -14.36
N LEU A 180 9.70 13.86 -15.29
CA LEU A 180 10.82 14.79 -15.07
C LEU A 180 10.94 15.73 -16.26
N LEU A 181 11.05 17.03 -16.00
CA LEU A 181 11.49 17.99 -17.00
C LEU A 181 13.02 18.11 -16.91
N TYR A 182 13.73 17.50 -17.87
CA TYR A 182 15.19 17.50 -17.90
C TYR A 182 15.67 17.95 -19.29
N ARG A 183 16.57 18.94 -19.34
CA ARG A 183 17.10 19.52 -20.60
C ARG A 183 15.99 19.84 -21.60
N THR A 184 14.97 20.56 -21.14
CA THR A 184 13.76 20.95 -21.90
C THR A 184 12.93 19.80 -22.48
N ARG A 185 13.19 18.54 -22.09
CA ARG A 185 12.39 17.38 -22.47
C ARG A 185 11.58 16.91 -21.27
N LEU A 186 10.29 16.72 -21.48
CA LEU A 186 9.46 15.98 -20.53
C LEU A 186 9.69 14.49 -20.75
N ILE A 187 10.18 13.83 -19.72
CA ILE A 187 10.43 12.39 -19.70
C ILE A 187 9.42 11.76 -18.73
N ALA A 188 8.61 10.83 -19.24
CA ALA A 188 7.69 10.04 -18.43
C ALA A 188 8.33 8.70 -18.07
N PHE A 189 8.32 8.35 -16.80
CA PHE A 189 8.88 7.11 -16.27
C PHE A 189 7.74 6.22 -15.79
N GLU A 190 7.79 4.96 -16.20
CA GLU A 190 6.93 3.90 -15.67
C GLU A 190 7.80 2.68 -15.37
N GLY A 191 7.62 2.09 -14.19
CA GLY A 191 8.43 0.97 -13.77
C GLY A 191 7.89 0.23 -12.56
N THR A 192 8.71 -0.67 -12.04
CA THR A 192 8.42 -1.47 -10.86
C THR A 192 9.53 -1.34 -9.83
N VAL A 193 9.15 -1.39 -8.56
CA VAL A 193 10.05 -1.34 -7.39
C VAL A 193 10.18 -2.75 -6.83
N LYS A 194 11.41 -3.25 -6.75
CA LYS A 194 11.75 -4.54 -6.13
C LYS A 194 12.88 -4.35 -5.14
N GLY A 195 12.54 -4.33 -3.85
CA GLY A 195 13.50 -4.11 -2.78
C GLY A 195 14.24 -2.78 -2.94
N LYS A 196 15.56 -2.86 -3.18
CA LYS A 196 16.46 -1.70 -3.35
C LYS A 196 16.68 -1.29 -4.80
N THR A 197 15.84 -1.77 -5.72
CA THR A 197 15.95 -1.51 -7.16
C THR A 197 14.63 -1.05 -7.73
N MET A 198 14.70 -0.16 -8.71
CA MET A 198 13.60 0.17 -9.60
C MET A 198 14.06 -0.06 -11.03
N THR A 199 13.14 -0.54 -11.88
CA THR A 199 13.42 -0.74 -13.31
C THR A 199 12.17 -0.42 -14.11
N GLY A 200 12.34 0.08 -15.33
CA GLY A 200 11.21 0.42 -16.17
C GLY A 200 11.58 1.00 -17.53
N GLU A 201 10.59 1.64 -18.16
CA GLU A 201 10.72 2.35 -19.43
C GLU A 201 10.55 3.86 -19.21
N ALA A 202 11.41 4.64 -19.85
CA ALA A 202 11.37 6.09 -19.90
C ALA A 202 10.95 6.50 -21.32
N ARG A 203 9.99 7.41 -21.40
CA ARG A 203 9.39 7.88 -22.66
C ARG A 203 9.60 9.38 -22.81
N ALA A 204 10.23 9.79 -23.91
CA ALA A 204 10.46 11.20 -24.25
C ALA A 204 10.12 11.43 -25.73
N GLY A 205 8.90 11.90 -26.01
CA GLY A 205 8.39 11.96 -27.37
C GLY A 205 8.23 10.55 -27.96
N SER A 206 8.90 10.27 -29.09
CA SER A 206 8.94 8.94 -29.71
C SER A 206 10.02 8.02 -29.12
N VAL A 207 10.96 8.55 -28.32
CA VAL A 207 12.06 7.78 -27.73
C VAL A 207 11.52 6.96 -26.56
N ARG A 208 11.85 5.66 -26.55
CA ARG A 208 11.57 4.72 -25.47
C ARG A 208 12.84 4.00 -25.08
N GLU A 209 13.22 4.12 -23.82
CA GLU A 209 14.51 3.65 -23.33
C GLU A 209 14.36 3.01 -21.95
N PRO A 210 15.09 1.94 -21.64
CA PRO A 210 15.07 1.37 -20.29
C PRO A 210 15.70 2.34 -19.30
N TRP A 211 15.25 2.30 -18.05
CA TRP A 211 15.91 2.98 -16.94
C TRP A 211 16.02 2.07 -15.73
N THR A 212 16.97 2.38 -14.86
CA THR A 212 17.12 1.71 -13.57
C THR A 212 17.34 2.73 -12.48
N ALA A 213 16.92 2.42 -11.26
CA ALA A 213 17.35 3.18 -10.09
C ALA A 213 17.79 2.25 -8.96
N ARG A 214 18.83 2.65 -8.23
CA ARG A 214 19.38 1.90 -7.10
C ARG A 214 19.30 2.72 -5.83
N TYR A 215 18.79 2.11 -4.75
CA TYR A 215 18.71 2.75 -3.45
C TYR A 215 20.11 3.01 -2.89
N LEU A 216 20.42 4.26 -2.55
CA LEU A 216 21.69 4.69 -1.99
C LEU A 216 21.65 4.76 -0.47
N GLY A 217 20.51 5.10 0.13
CA GLY A 217 20.41 5.29 1.58
C GLY A 217 19.24 6.16 1.99
N PRO A 218 19.05 6.37 3.31
CA PRO A 218 18.03 7.27 3.82
C PRO A 218 18.31 8.72 3.43
N LEU A 219 17.29 9.58 3.45
CA LEU A 219 17.48 11.03 3.36
C LEU A 219 18.33 11.48 4.57
N GLN A 220 19.36 12.30 4.30
CA GLN A 220 20.10 12.95 5.38
C GLN A 220 19.20 14.00 6.06
N ARG A 221 19.23 14.06 7.39
CA ARG A 221 18.53 15.07 8.19
C ARG A 221 19.21 16.41 8.07
#